data_AF-A0A0F9AXE6-F1
#
_entry.id   AF-A0A0F9AXE6-F1
#
_cell.length_a   1.000
_cell.length_b   1.000
_cell.length_c   1.000
_cell.angle_alpha   90.00
_cell.angle_beta   90.00
_cell.angle_gamma   90.00
#
_symmetry.space_group_name_H-M   'P 1'
#
loop_
_entity.id
_entity.type
_entity.pdbx_description
1 polymer ?
#
loop_
_entity_poly.entity_id
_entity_poly.type
_entity_poly.pdbx_seq_one_letter_code
_entity_poly.pdbx_strand_id
1 'polypeptide(L)'
;MGSITKEEINKLPTQFETVPYSTFFKLWYAIQKALPSDKKGEILTKIGRTIGREFDEEGIEKIDDFLVKLQQFLEENWAITDNAKVDVVRDGNGEAMKLIAKQDTCKMCYANTYYKFHDNGSPSCMFPQVIMGILSKVKNKFRFKNLRFEGVQKGGVGECAMTWNLR
;
A
#
# COMPACT_ATOMS: atom_id res chain seq x y z
N MET A 1 0.90 -22.85 -25.01
CA MET A 1 1.50 -22.59 -23.69
C MET A 1 0.44 -22.90 -22.64
N GLY A 2 0.73 -23.80 -21.70
CA GLY A 2 -0.22 -24.20 -20.66
C GLY A 2 -0.37 -23.09 -19.61
N SER A 3 -1.60 -22.76 -19.25
CA SER A 3 -1.89 -21.89 -18.12
C SER A 3 -1.64 -22.63 -16.80
N ILE A 4 -0.98 -21.99 -15.86
CA ILE A 4 -0.83 -22.48 -14.48
C ILE A 4 -2.21 -22.73 -13.85
N THR A 5 -2.36 -23.84 -13.13
CA THR A 5 -3.57 -24.24 -12.41
C THR A 5 -3.70 -23.54 -11.05
N LYS A 6 -4.90 -23.54 -10.45
CA LYS A 6 -5.13 -22.93 -9.14
C LYS A 6 -4.39 -23.67 -8.03
N GLU A 7 -4.29 -25.00 -8.10
CA GLU A 7 -3.52 -25.78 -7.13
C GLU A 7 -2.03 -25.45 -7.19
N GLU A 8 -1.47 -25.21 -8.39
CA GLU A 8 -0.07 -24.82 -8.54
C GLU A 8 0.19 -23.44 -7.94
N ILE A 9 -0.72 -22.46 -8.14
CA ILE A 9 -0.61 -21.14 -7.53
C ILE A 9 -0.59 -21.23 -6.00
N ASN A 10 -1.48 -22.04 -5.43
CA ASN A 10 -1.60 -22.16 -3.97
C ASN A 10 -0.37 -22.80 -3.31
N LYS A 11 0.49 -23.48 -4.06
CA LYS A 11 1.75 -24.07 -3.57
C LYS A 11 2.94 -23.13 -3.67
N LEU A 12 2.79 -21.99 -4.36
CA LEU A 12 3.88 -21.02 -4.47
C LEU A 12 4.14 -20.35 -3.11
N PRO A 13 5.41 -20.01 -2.82
CA PRO A 13 5.72 -19.23 -1.63
C PRO A 13 4.94 -17.91 -1.65
N THR A 14 4.31 -17.60 -0.53
CA THR A 14 3.56 -16.34 -0.34
C THR A 14 4.47 -15.20 0.11
N GLN A 15 5.71 -15.51 0.51
CA GLN A 15 6.72 -14.56 0.97
C GLN A 15 8.11 -14.97 0.45
N PHE A 16 8.93 -13.97 0.16
CA PHE A 16 10.34 -14.13 -0.20
C PHE A 16 11.18 -13.36 0.81
N GLU A 17 12.29 -13.94 1.29
CA GLU A 17 13.15 -13.30 2.30
C GLU A 17 13.71 -11.96 1.82
N THR A 18 14.17 -11.88 0.57
CA THR A 18 14.62 -10.62 -0.04
C THR A 18 14.36 -10.61 -1.55
N VAL A 19 13.89 -9.47 -2.06
CA VAL A 19 13.80 -9.21 -3.50
C VAL A 19 14.66 -7.99 -3.82
N PRO A 20 15.68 -8.10 -4.68
CA PRO A 20 16.48 -6.95 -5.09
C PRO A 20 15.58 -5.84 -5.66
N TYR A 21 15.84 -4.59 -5.28
CA TYR A 21 15.04 -3.46 -5.75
C TYR A 21 15.00 -3.37 -7.28
N SER A 22 16.10 -3.71 -7.98
CA SER A 22 16.14 -3.75 -9.45
C SER A 22 15.14 -4.75 -10.06
N THR A 23 14.92 -5.88 -9.38
CA THR A 23 13.92 -6.88 -9.78
C THR A 23 12.51 -6.36 -9.56
N PHE A 24 12.24 -5.80 -8.37
CA PHE A 24 10.95 -5.16 -8.07
C PHE A 24 10.63 -4.04 -9.07
N PHE A 25 11.60 -3.17 -9.33
CA PHE A 25 11.48 -2.05 -10.27
C PHE A 25 11.06 -2.55 -11.65
N LYS A 26 11.79 -3.53 -12.21
CA LYS A 26 11.49 -4.10 -13.54
C LYS A 26 10.11 -4.74 -13.58
N LEU A 27 9.76 -5.52 -12.55
CA LEU A 27 8.46 -6.18 -12.45
C LEU A 27 7.33 -5.15 -12.38
N TRP A 28 7.42 -4.19 -11.48
CA TRP A 28 6.41 -3.16 -11.29
C TRP A 28 6.25 -2.29 -12.54
N TYR A 29 7.37 -1.90 -13.16
CA TYR A 29 7.39 -1.18 -14.42
C TYR A 29 6.65 -1.95 -15.53
N ALA A 30 6.96 -3.23 -15.69
CA ALA A 30 6.34 -4.10 -16.70
C ALA A 30 4.82 -4.23 -16.45
N ILE A 31 4.40 -4.42 -15.20
CA ILE A 31 2.98 -4.47 -14.82
C ILE A 31 2.27 -3.16 -15.20
N GLN A 32 2.83 -2.00 -14.84
CA GLN A 32 2.24 -0.70 -15.15
C GLN A 32 2.06 -0.45 -16.65
N LYS A 33 2.99 -0.95 -17.48
CA LYS A 33 2.98 -0.81 -18.94
C LYS A 33 2.06 -1.81 -19.64
N ALA A 34 1.98 -3.05 -19.14
CA ALA A 34 1.19 -4.12 -19.74
C ALA A 34 -0.30 -4.02 -19.43
N LEU A 35 -0.68 -3.40 -18.32
CA LEU A 35 -2.09 -3.28 -17.93
C LEU A 35 -2.87 -2.36 -18.90
N PRO A 36 -4.02 -2.82 -19.44
CA PRO A 36 -4.92 -1.99 -20.23
C PRO A 36 -5.35 -0.75 -19.43
N SER A 37 -5.37 0.41 -20.08
CA SER A 37 -5.56 1.69 -19.36
C SER A 37 -6.95 1.80 -18.70
N ASP A 38 -7.97 1.20 -19.31
CA ASP A 38 -9.34 1.11 -18.80
C ASP A 38 -9.48 0.17 -17.58
N LYS A 39 -8.64 -0.88 -17.49
CA LYS A 39 -8.67 -1.87 -16.40
C LYS A 39 -7.61 -1.66 -15.33
N LYS A 40 -6.61 -0.83 -15.60
CA LYS A 40 -5.45 -0.60 -14.72
C LYS A 40 -5.88 -0.23 -13.30
N GLY A 41 -6.79 0.73 -13.16
CA GLY A 41 -7.28 1.18 -11.85
C GLY A 41 -7.96 0.05 -11.06
N GLU A 42 -8.81 -0.74 -11.70
CA GLU A 42 -9.53 -1.85 -11.08
C GLU A 42 -8.56 -2.97 -10.63
N ILE A 43 -7.64 -3.37 -11.51
CA ILE A 43 -6.68 -4.44 -11.24
C ILE A 43 -5.74 -4.05 -10.11
N LEU A 44 -5.16 -2.84 -10.16
CA LEU A 44 -4.27 -2.37 -9.11
C LEU A 44 -4.99 -2.17 -7.77
N THR A 45 -6.28 -1.83 -7.80
CA THR A 45 -7.11 -1.79 -6.60
C THR A 45 -7.27 -3.17 -5.98
N LYS A 46 -7.54 -4.19 -6.78
CA LYS A 46 -7.63 -5.58 -6.32
C LYS A 46 -6.31 -6.05 -5.72
N ILE A 47 -5.20 -5.83 -6.43
CA ILE A 47 -3.85 -6.19 -5.95
C ILE A 47 -3.54 -5.50 -4.62
N GLY A 48 -3.70 -4.17 -4.55
CA GLY A 48 -3.43 -3.41 -3.34
C GLY A 48 -4.26 -3.90 -2.15
N ARG A 49 -5.57 -4.11 -2.33
CA ARG A 49 -6.43 -4.64 -1.26
C ARG A 49 -6.03 -6.05 -0.83
N THR A 50 -5.57 -6.90 -1.75
CA THR A 50 -5.07 -8.24 -1.41
C THR A 50 -3.82 -8.13 -0.54
N ILE A 51 -2.83 -7.33 -0.93
CA ILE A 51 -1.62 -7.10 -0.11
C ILE A 51 -2.00 -6.59 1.27
N GLY A 52 -2.90 -5.60 1.36
CA GLY A 52 -3.35 -5.05 2.63
C GLY A 52 -4.09 -6.06 3.52
N ARG A 53 -4.61 -7.16 2.96
CA ARG A 53 -5.26 -8.22 3.76
C ARG A 53 -4.27 -9.14 4.45
N GLU A 54 -3.03 -9.20 3.97
CA GLU A 54 -1.94 -9.97 4.58
C GLU A 54 -1.39 -9.32 5.86
N PHE A 55 -1.82 -8.08 6.18
CA PHE A 55 -1.43 -7.40 7.42
C PHE A 55 -1.89 -8.18 8.65
N ASP A 56 -0.96 -8.55 9.53
CA ASP A 56 -1.27 -9.25 10.77
C ASP A 56 -1.79 -8.28 11.84
N GLU A 57 -3.03 -8.52 12.29
CA GLU A 57 -3.71 -7.72 13.31
C GLU A 57 -3.72 -8.36 14.72
N GLU A 58 -3.05 -9.50 14.89
CA GLU A 58 -2.90 -10.18 16.17
C GLU A 58 -2.22 -9.25 17.19
N GLY A 59 -2.64 -9.29 18.46
CA GLY A 59 -2.03 -8.49 19.53
C GLY A 59 -2.23 -6.96 19.45
N ILE A 60 -2.98 -6.46 18.47
CA ILE A 60 -3.35 -5.03 18.40
C ILE A 60 -4.52 -4.78 19.36
N GLU A 61 -4.32 -3.98 20.41
CA GLU A 61 -5.40 -3.59 21.34
C GLU A 61 -5.76 -2.12 21.23
N LYS A 62 -4.74 -1.27 21.07
CA LYS A 62 -4.87 0.19 20.98
C LYS A 62 -4.43 0.68 19.61
N ILE A 63 -4.84 1.90 19.29
CA ILE A 63 -4.48 2.54 18.02
C ILE A 63 -2.96 2.75 17.91
N ASP A 64 -2.26 2.99 19.02
CA ASP A 64 -0.81 3.16 18.99
C ASP A 64 -0.09 1.84 18.63
N ASP A 65 -0.58 0.69 19.11
CA ASP A 65 -0.09 -0.64 18.70
C ASP A 65 -0.29 -0.85 17.19
N PHE A 66 -1.46 -0.40 16.69
CA PHE A 66 -1.75 -0.46 15.26
C PHE A 66 -0.80 0.41 14.43
N LEU A 67 -0.45 1.61 14.89
CA LEU A 67 0.49 2.47 14.17
C LEU A 67 1.89 1.86 14.11
N VAL A 68 2.36 1.28 15.22
CA VAL A 68 3.64 0.56 15.27
C VAL A 68 3.64 -0.64 14.33
N LYS A 69 2.62 -1.50 14.40
CA LYS A 69 2.50 -2.66 13.51
C LYS A 69 2.36 -2.24 12.04
N LEU A 70 1.63 -1.16 11.74
CA LEU A 70 1.48 -0.66 10.39
C LEU A 70 2.82 -0.14 9.85
N GLN A 71 3.58 0.61 10.65
CA GLN A 71 4.94 1.01 10.28
C GLN A 71 5.82 -0.21 9.98
N GLN A 72 5.86 -1.18 10.89
CA GLN A 72 6.61 -2.42 10.72
C GLN A 72 6.21 -3.16 9.44
N PHE A 73 4.91 -3.29 9.17
CA PHE A 73 4.44 -3.92 7.94
C PHE A 73 4.94 -3.19 6.68
N LEU A 74 4.98 -1.86 6.68
CA LEU A 74 5.41 -1.08 5.52
C LEU A 74 6.92 -1.17 5.28
N GLU A 75 7.72 -1.24 6.35
CA GLU A 75 9.18 -1.21 6.32
C GLU A 75 9.82 -2.61 6.21
N GLU A 76 9.24 -3.61 6.88
CA GLU A 76 9.82 -4.95 7.00
C GLU A 76 9.07 -5.97 6.14
N ASN A 77 7.75 -6.11 6.31
CA ASN A 77 7.00 -7.20 5.67
C ASN A 77 6.74 -6.92 4.18
N TRP A 78 6.26 -5.72 3.88
CA TRP A 78 6.05 -5.26 2.51
C TRP A 78 7.28 -4.53 1.96
N ALA A 79 8.09 -3.94 2.85
CA ALA A 79 9.38 -3.32 2.56
C ALA A 79 9.38 -2.33 1.37
N ILE A 80 8.28 -1.60 1.18
CA ILE A 80 8.11 -0.71 0.02
C ILE A 80 8.70 0.69 0.24
N THR A 81 9.05 0.99 1.48
CA THR A 81 9.53 2.27 1.99
C THR A 81 10.55 1.97 3.07
N ASP A 82 11.53 2.85 3.27
CA ASP A 82 12.58 2.62 4.28
C ASP A 82 12.36 3.48 5.54
N ASN A 83 11.45 4.46 5.48
CA ASN A 83 11.10 5.33 6.60
C ASN A 83 9.62 5.73 6.49
N ALA A 84 8.73 4.85 6.94
CA ALA A 84 7.31 5.12 7.02
C ALA A 84 7.00 5.91 8.30
N LYS A 85 6.27 7.01 8.17
CA LYS A 85 5.68 7.69 9.33
C LYS A 85 4.18 7.64 9.21
N VAL A 86 3.52 7.05 10.20
CA VAL A 86 2.07 6.91 10.21
C VAL A 86 1.51 7.61 11.45
N ASP A 87 0.69 8.62 11.21
CA ASP A 87 0.07 9.46 12.23
C ASP A 87 -1.45 9.31 12.17
N VAL A 88 -2.12 9.59 13.29
CA VAL A 88 -3.57 9.78 13.33
C VAL A 88 -3.93 11.17 13.80
N VAL A 89 -4.87 11.80 13.12
CA VAL A 89 -5.53 13.01 13.60
C VAL A 89 -6.70 12.58 14.47
N ARG A 90 -6.78 13.10 15.69
CA ARG A 90 -7.86 12.82 16.64
C ARG A 90 -8.81 14.01 16.78
N ASP A 91 -10.05 13.75 17.14
CA ASP A 91 -10.99 14.81 17.54
C ASP A 91 -10.82 15.22 19.01
N GLY A 92 -11.67 16.14 19.47
CA GLY A 92 -11.67 16.62 20.87
C GLY A 92 -12.01 15.55 21.91
N ASN A 93 -12.50 14.38 21.50
CA ASN A 93 -12.79 13.23 22.36
C ASN A 93 -11.69 12.16 22.28
N GLY A 94 -10.61 12.41 21.53
CA GLY A 94 -9.50 11.48 21.35
C GLY A 94 -9.75 10.37 20.31
N GLU A 95 -10.88 10.39 19.60
CA GLU A 95 -11.20 9.40 18.58
C GLU A 95 -10.46 9.71 17.26
N ALA A 96 -9.93 8.66 16.61
CA ALA A 96 -9.19 8.82 15.36
C ALA A 96 -10.13 9.22 14.20
N MET A 97 -9.86 10.39 13.61
CA MET A 97 -10.59 10.98 12.50
C MET A 97 -9.96 10.68 11.15
N LYS A 98 -8.63 10.75 11.10
CA LYS A 98 -7.85 10.56 9.88
C LYS A 98 -6.60 9.77 10.16
N LEU A 99 -6.18 8.96 9.20
CA LEU A 99 -4.85 8.40 9.13
C LEU A 99 -4.04 9.18 8.09
N ILE A 100 -2.80 9.51 8.44
CA ILE A 100 -1.84 10.14 7.54
C ILE A 100 -0.63 9.22 7.45
N ALA A 101 -0.33 8.70 6.27
CA ALA A 101 0.88 7.94 6.02
C ALA A 101 1.83 8.78 5.16
N LYS A 102 2.95 9.18 5.75
CA LYS A 102 4.08 9.81 5.07
C LYS A 102 5.09 8.72 4.72
N GLN A 103 5.56 8.77 3.50
CA GLN A 103 6.49 7.81 2.95
C GLN A 103 7.68 8.60 2.45
N ASP A 104 8.85 8.32 2.99
CA ASP A 104 10.12 8.75 2.43
C ASP A 104 10.72 7.56 1.67
N THR A 105 11.38 7.81 0.54
CA THR A 105 12.02 6.77 -0.30
C THR A 105 11.11 5.64 -0.83
N CYS A 106 9.82 5.91 -1.11
CA CYS A 106 8.90 4.90 -1.63
C CYS A 106 9.38 4.30 -2.98
N LYS A 107 9.68 2.99 -2.98
CA LYS A 107 10.20 2.21 -4.12
C LYS A 107 9.25 2.22 -5.33
N MET A 108 7.94 2.27 -5.11
CA MET A 108 6.96 2.43 -6.20
C MET A 108 7.00 3.83 -6.82
N CYS A 109 7.20 4.88 -6.02
CA CYS A 109 7.22 6.25 -6.50
C CYS A 109 8.37 6.48 -7.48
N TYR A 110 9.55 5.91 -7.21
CA TYR A 110 10.68 5.93 -8.14
C TYR A 110 10.34 5.28 -9.49
N ALA A 111 9.84 4.05 -9.49
CA ALA A 111 9.45 3.35 -10.71
C ALA A 111 8.33 4.06 -11.49
N ASN A 112 7.34 4.61 -10.79
CA ASN A 112 6.27 5.41 -11.39
C ASN A 112 6.82 6.70 -12.03
N THR A 113 7.74 7.37 -11.35
CA THR A 113 8.39 8.58 -11.84
C THR A 113 9.17 8.29 -13.12
N TYR A 114 9.93 7.19 -13.15
CA TYR A 114 10.65 6.76 -14.35
C TYR A 114 9.70 6.48 -15.52
N TYR A 115 8.63 5.71 -15.30
CA TYR A 115 7.63 5.42 -16.36
C TYR A 115 6.96 6.68 -16.91
N LYS A 116 6.66 7.65 -16.03
CA LYS A 116 6.09 8.92 -16.46
C LYS A 116 7.05 9.73 -17.34
N PHE A 117 8.32 9.84 -16.96
CA PHE A 117 9.26 10.72 -17.65
C PHE A 117 9.93 10.11 -18.88
N HIS A 118 10.16 8.80 -18.91
CA HIS A 118 10.87 8.16 -20.02
C HIS A 118 9.95 7.57 -21.10
N ASP A 119 8.75 7.12 -20.72
CA ASP A 119 7.81 6.47 -21.63
C ASP A 119 6.50 7.27 -21.81
N ASN A 120 6.42 8.50 -21.27
CA ASN A 120 5.19 9.31 -21.22
C ASN A 120 3.98 8.52 -20.65
N GLY A 121 4.26 7.59 -19.74
CA GLY A 121 3.27 6.71 -19.16
C GLY A 121 2.35 7.41 -18.16
N SER A 122 1.18 6.82 -17.92
CA SER A 122 0.28 7.21 -16.83
C SER A 122 0.34 6.16 -15.71
N PRO A 123 1.33 6.26 -14.79
CA PRO A 123 1.47 5.31 -13.68
C PRO A 123 0.33 5.45 -12.67
N SER A 124 0.01 4.36 -11.97
CA SER A 124 -0.97 4.33 -10.89
C SER A 124 -0.38 3.71 -9.64
N CYS A 125 -0.57 4.36 -8.49
CA CYS A 125 -0.05 3.87 -7.20
C CYS A 125 -1.05 2.94 -6.52
N MET A 126 -0.62 1.76 -6.08
CA MET A 126 -1.46 0.83 -5.31
C MET A 126 -1.46 1.09 -3.80
N PHE A 127 -0.53 1.90 -3.29
CA PHE A 127 -0.39 2.21 -1.85
C PHE A 127 -1.71 2.64 -1.19
N PRO A 128 -2.54 3.54 -1.79
CA PRO A 128 -3.84 3.90 -1.23
C PRO A 128 -4.72 2.70 -0.91
N GLN A 129 -4.69 1.68 -1.78
CA GLN A 129 -5.56 0.51 -1.69
C GLN A 129 -4.99 -0.56 -0.76
N VAL A 130 -3.67 -0.59 -0.55
CA VAL A 130 -3.04 -1.40 0.51
C VAL A 130 -3.51 -0.93 1.87
N ILE A 131 -3.37 0.37 2.16
CA ILE A 131 -3.84 0.94 3.42
C ILE A 131 -5.35 0.77 3.59
N MET A 132 -6.15 0.95 2.54
CA MET A 132 -7.59 0.66 2.60
C MET A 132 -7.89 -0.81 2.96
N GLY A 133 -7.10 -1.77 2.46
CA GLY A 133 -7.21 -3.18 2.83
C GLY A 133 -6.94 -3.39 4.32
N ILE A 134 -5.87 -2.79 4.84
CA ILE A 134 -5.48 -2.85 6.25
C ILE A 134 -6.54 -2.21 7.15
N LEU A 135 -6.93 -0.96 6.84
CA LEU A 135 -7.96 -0.22 7.58
C LEU A 135 -9.27 -1.00 7.63
N SER A 136 -9.61 -1.73 6.56
CA SER A 136 -10.82 -2.55 6.51
C SER A 136 -10.77 -3.75 7.48
N LYS A 137 -9.59 -4.28 7.80
CA LYS A 137 -9.43 -5.37 8.79
C LYS A 137 -9.66 -4.86 10.20
N VAL A 138 -8.97 -3.77 10.56
CA VAL A 138 -9.03 -3.20 11.91
C VAL A 138 -10.26 -2.31 12.16
N LYS A 139 -11.10 -2.06 11.14
CA LYS A 139 -12.22 -1.11 11.20
C LYS A 139 -13.16 -1.35 12.39
N ASN A 140 -13.49 -2.61 12.66
CA ASN A 140 -14.45 -2.95 13.70
C ASN A 140 -13.85 -2.75 15.09
N LYS A 141 -12.55 -3.07 15.24
CA LYS A 141 -11.80 -2.92 16.48
C LYS A 141 -11.73 -1.46 16.92
N PHE A 142 -11.46 -0.56 15.97
CA PHE A 142 -11.32 0.87 16.24
C PHE A 142 -12.57 1.70 15.90
N ARG A 143 -13.68 1.04 15.57
CA ARG A 143 -14.96 1.68 15.21
C ARG A 143 -14.84 2.69 14.07
N PHE A 144 -13.91 2.48 13.14
CA PHE A 144 -13.77 3.33 11.97
C PHE A 144 -15.02 3.25 11.10
N LYS A 145 -15.46 4.42 10.60
CA LYS A 145 -16.63 4.59 9.75
C LYS A 145 -16.22 5.27 8.45
N ASN A 146 -17.02 5.08 7.40
CA ASN A 146 -16.86 5.74 6.09
C ASN A 146 -15.43 5.78 5.52
N LEU A 147 -14.65 4.72 5.70
CA LEU A 147 -13.26 4.63 5.24
C LEU A 147 -13.11 5.12 3.79
N ARG A 148 -12.34 6.19 3.60
CA ARG A 148 -12.16 6.80 2.28
C ARG A 148 -10.77 7.40 2.15
N PHE A 149 -10.12 7.12 1.03
CA PHE A 149 -8.92 7.84 0.62
C PHE A 149 -9.27 9.28 0.22
N GLU A 150 -8.67 10.27 0.89
CA GLU A 150 -8.96 11.69 0.65
C GLU A 150 -8.02 12.33 -0.36
N GLY A 151 -6.75 11.91 -0.38
CA GLY A 151 -5.79 12.49 -1.32
C GLY A 151 -4.34 12.18 -1.00
N VAL A 152 -3.48 12.72 -1.88
CA VAL A 152 -2.02 12.62 -1.80
C VAL A 152 -1.40 14.00 -1.99
N GLN A 153 -0.50 14.35 -1.09
CA GLN A 153 0.43 15.47 -1.23
C GLN A 153 1.79 14.90 -1.63
N LYS A 154 2.32 15.34 -2.76
CA LYS A 154 3.64 14.88 -3.26
C LYS A 154 4.74 15.80 -2.72
N GLY A 155 5.85 15.21 -2.30
CA GLY A 155 7.09 15.90 -1.93
C GLY A 155 8.14 15.76 -3.02
N GLY A 156 9.39 15.55 -2.61
CA GLY A 156 10.48 15.16 -3.51
C GLY A 156 10.28 13.79 -4.18
N VAL A 157 11.25 13.36 -4.98
CA VAL A 157 11.19 12.03 -5.62
C VAL A 157 11.21 10.95 -4.54
N GLY A 158 10.20 10.09 -4.55
CA GLY A 158 10.05 9.04 -3.53
C GLY A 158 9.23 9.48 -2.31
N GLU A 159 8.86 10.76 -2.20
CA GLU A 159 8.18 11.30 -1.03
C GLU A 159 6.69 11.57 -1.29
N CYS A 160 5.84 11.11 -0.39
CA CYS A 160 4.42 11.47 -0.41
C CYS A 160 3.78 11.37 0.97
N ALA A 161 2.78 12.22 1.21
CA ALA A 161 1.88 12.11 2.33
C ALA A 161 0.49 11.78 1.80
N MET A 162 -0.10 10.69 2.29
CA MET A 162 -1.43 10.23 1.90
C MET A 162 -2.36 10.32 3.10
N THR A 163 -3.62 10.66 2.86
CA THR A 163 -4.62 10.83 3.91
C THR A 163 -5.85 9.98 3.67
N TRP A 164 -6.32 9.33 4.73
CA TRP A 164 -7.56 8.58 4.74
C TRP A 164 -8.46 9.10 5.85
N ASN A 165 -9.74 9.27 5.52
CA ASN A 165 -10.80 9.46 6.49
C ASN A 165 -11.10 8.12 7.19
N LEU A 166 -11.31 8.20 8.51
CA LEU A 166 -11.67 7.08 9.39
C LEU A 166 -13.08 7.23 10.00
N ARG A 167 -13.84 8.27 9.62
CA ARG A 167 -15.15 8.63 10.17
C ARG A 167 -16.21 8.90 9.10
#